data_AF-A0A3N5NUV1-F1
#
_entry.id   AF-A0A3N5NUV1-F1
#
_cell.length_a   1.000
_cell.length_b   1.000
_cell.length_c   1.000
_cell.angle_alpha   90.00
_cell.angle_beta   90.00
_cell.angle_gamma   90.00
#
_symmetry.space_group_name_H-M   'P 1'
#
loop_
_entity.id
_entity.type
_entity.pdbx_description
1 polymer ?
#
loop_
_entity_poly.entity_id
_entity_poly.type
_entity_poly.pdbx_seq_one_letter_code
_entity_poly.pdbx_strand_id
1 'polypeptide(L)'
;MDLKTRARNILLTPNTEWPVIAGESSSTGSLITGYVMPLAAIGAIAGFIGGSLVGTTIPFVGTYRTPVVAGLTAAIFVFVMAIVGVLILAFIIDALAPTFGAQKNRSQAIKVAVYSYTPAWIAGVLQILPALAVLGVLAGLYGIYLLYLGLPPLMKAPQDKAVGYTAVVVVCAIVLSFVAMMVGGVLMAPAAMAGLGSGTPSSEVTFDPDSPMGKLEALGKSLEKSTAKMESAEKSGDTGAQAAAAIEAFGTLLGGGKRVEPLSLDQLTPLVPDTFAGLAKQSSDSERSGMAGIMIAKAEATYGDGAGKSVTLDITDTGGASGLMGLASWAGVMGERENDQVSERTERVGGRLVHQQVSKRGGTNEFAIVLGDRFIVTAKGDGVDINALRSAVSNLDLQKLESMKNVGVTK
;
A
#
# COMPACT_ATOMS: atom_id res chain seq x y z
N MET A 1 33.94 -2.42 31.89
CA MET A 1 32.62 -2.16 32.50
C MET A 1 31.57 -2.96 31.74
N ASP A 2 30.50 -3.39 32.40
CA ASP A 2 29.37 -4.10 31.78
C ASP A 2 28.56 -3.19 30.83
N LEU A 3 28.14 -3.73 29.68
CA LEU A 3 27.43 -3.01 28.60
C LEU A 3 26.15 -2.34 29.10
N LYS A 4 25.32 -3.07 29.85
CA LYS A 4 24.03 -2.60 30.33
C LYS A 4 24.20 -1.45 31.30
N THR A 5 25.18 -1.58 32.20
CA THR A 5 25.52 -0.55 33.18
C THR A 5 25.95 0.74 32.48
N ARG A 6 26.87 0.65 31.51
CA ARG A 6 27.32 1.83 30.74
C ARG A 6 26.17 2.48 29.98
N ALA A 7 25.35 1.71 29.28
CA ALA A 7 24.21 2.23 28.53
C ALA A 7 23.17 2.90 29.43
N ARG A 8 22.88 2.33 30.59
CA ARG A 8 21.98 2.95 31.59
C ARG A 8 22.55 4.28 32.09
N ASN A 9 23.81 4.30 32.51
CA ASN A 9 24.39 5.49 33.13
C ASN A 9 24.53 6.64 32.14
N ILE A 10 24.95 6.38 30.90
CA ILE A 10 25.04 7.43 29.89
C ILE A 10 23.66 7.99 29.54
N LEU A 11 22.61 7.16 29.59
CA LEU A 11 21.24 7.60 29.32
C LEU A 11 20.60 8.35 30.49
N LEU A 12 20.83 7.92 31.73
CA LEU A 12 20.11 8.45 32.90
C LEU A 12 20.91 9.48 33.71
N THR A 13 22.24 9.38 33.70
CA THR A 13 23.15 10.23 34.47
C THR A 13 24.35 10.70 33.64
N PRO A 14 24.15 11.32 32.46
CA PRO A 14 25.25 11.64 31.55
C PRO A 14 26.28 12.61 32.14
N ASN A 15 25.84 13.58 32.95
CA ASN A 15 26.73 14.57 33.56
C ASN A 15 27.81 13.96 34.47
N THR A 16 27.49 12.84 35.13
CA THR A 16 28.45 12.11 35.98
C THR A 16 29.20 11.03 35.20
N GLU A 17 28.59 10.48 34.16
CA GLU A 17 29.16 9.37 33.39
C GLU A 17 30.26 9.84 32.42
N TRP A 18 30.12 11.01 31.79
CA TRP A 18 31.13 11.54 30.86
C TRP A 18 32.52 11.72 31.48
N PRO A 19 32.68 12.28 32.69
CA PRO A 19 33.97 12.31 33.39
C PRO A 19 34.58 10.92 33.65
N VAL A 20 33.76 9.93 33.98
CA VAL A 20 34.22 8.54 34.17
C VAL A 20 34.77 7.98 32.85
N ILE A 21 34.01 8.13 31.75
CA ILE A 21 34.43 7.71 30.40
C ILE A 21 35.73 8.39 29.96
N ALA A 22 35.91 9.67 30.31
CA ALA A 22 37.10 10.43 29.95
C ALA A 22 38.39 9.84 30.57
N GLY A 23 38.29 9.30 31.80
CA GLY A 23 39.40 8.68 32.52
C GLY A 23 39.74 7.25 32.09
N GLU A 24 38.88 6.58 31.33
CA GLU A 24 39.09 5.19 30.93
C GLU A 24 40.07 5.05 29.77
N SER A 25 40.87 3.99 29.77
CA SER A 25 41.59 3.55 28.58
C SER A 25 40.76 2.48 27.87
N SER A 26 40.29 2.78 26.67
CA SER A 26 39.55 1.82 25.85
C SER A 26 40.09 1.84 24.43
N SER A 27 40.38 0.66 23.88
CA SER A 27 40.77 0.53 22.48
C SER A 27 39.53 0.68 21.59
N THR A 28 39.74 1.21 20.38
CA THR A 28 38.68 1.30 19.35
C THR A 28 38.03 -0.07 19.11
N GLY A 29 38.84 -1.12 18.96
CA GLY A 29 38.33 -2.48 18.74
C GLY A 29 37.39 -2.94 19.85
N SER A 30 37.76 -2.72 21.12
CA SER A 30 36.94 -3.10 22.27
C SER A 30 35.62 -2.32 22.34
N LEU A 31 35.60 -1.04 21.98
CA LEU A 31 34.37 -0.25 21.94
C LEU A 31 33.45 -0.71 20.81
N ILE A 32 34.01 -0.97 19.62
CA ILE A 32 33.21 -1.44 18.49
C ILE A 32 32.60 -2.81 18.79
N THR A 33 33.40 -3.78 19.25
CA THR A 33 32.93 -5.15 19.46
C THR A 33 32.08 -5.32 20.71
N GLY A 34 32.46 -4.67 21.82
CA GLY A 34 31.80 -4.82 23.11
C GLY A 34 30.62 -3.89 23.34
N TYR A 35 30.46 -2.83 22.54
CA TYR A 35 29.43 -1.82 22.74
C TYR A 35 28.63 -1.47 21.48
N VAL A 36 29.31 -1.07 20.40
CA VAL A 36 28.62 -0.63 19.17
C VAL A 36 27.87 -1.77 18.50
N MET A 37 28.53 -2.89 18.21
CA MET A 37 27.91 -4.03 17.53
C MET A 37 26.65 -4.55 18.24
N PRO A 38 26.68 -4.90 19.54
CA PRO A 38 25.47 -5.42 20.19
C PRO A 38 24.32 -4.41 20.21
N LEU A 39 24.59 -3.11 20.35
CA LEU A 39 23.54 -2.08 20.35
C LEU A 39 23.02 -1.80 18.93
N ALA A 40 23.90 -1.67 17.94
CA ALA A 40 23.50 -1.46 16.54
C ALA A 40 22.69 -2.63 15.98
N ALA A 41 22.97 -3.86 16.43
CA ALA A 41 22.20 -5.05 16.08
C ALA A 41 20.73 -4.94 16.51
N ILE A 42 20.41 -4.24 17.61
CA ILE A 42 19.02 -4.04 18.06
C ILE A 42 18.21 -3.38 16.96
N GLY A 43 18.68 -2.25 16.45
CA GLY A 43 18.00 -1.52 15.38
C GLY A 43 17.91 -2.33 14.08
N ALA A 44 18.99 -2.99 13.67
CA ALA A 44 19.01 -3.79 12.45
C ALA A 44 18.01 -4.97 12.50
N ILE A 45 17.96 -5.70 13.62
CA ILE A 45 17.05 -6.82 13.83
C ILE A 45 15.60 -6.31 13.96
N ALA A 46 15.38 -5.24 14.72
CA ALA A 46 14.05 -4.64 14.90
C ALA A 46 13.48 -4.13 13.57
N GLY A 47 14.28 -3.43 12.77
CA GLY A 47 13.89 -2.95 11.45
C GLY A 47 13.60 -4.10 10.48
N PHE A 48 14.37 -5.18 10.51
CA PHE A 48 14.08 -6.40 9.75
C PHE A 48 12.73 -7.02 10.14
N ILE A 49 12.49 -7.22 11.43
CA ILE A 49 11.23 -7.78 11.94
C ILE A 49 10.06 -6.87 11.57
N GLY A 50 10.19 -5.56 11.79
CA GLY A 50 9.16 -4.57 11.47
C GLY A 50 8.84 -4.51 9.98
N GLY A 51 9.85 -4.51 9.11
CA GLY A 51 9.67 -4.43 7.66
C GLY A 51 9.20 -5.74 7.01
N SER A 52 9.82 -6.88 7.37
CA SER A 52 9.63 -8.16 6.68
C SER A 52 8.61 -9.08 7.33
N LEU A 53 8.41 -9.02 8.66
CA LEU A 53 7.50 -9.92 9.37
C LEU A 53 6.21 -9.22 9.80
N VAL A 54 6.31 -8.02 10.36
CA VAL A 54 5.14 -7.23 10.76
C VAL A 54 4.50 -6.60 9.51
N GLY A 55 5.28 -5.79 8.80
CA GLY A 55 4.83 -5.03 7.63
C GLY A 55 4.21 -3.69 7.99
N THR A 56 3.98 -2.87 6.97
CA THR A 56 3.31 -1.57 7.11
C THR A 56 1.96 -1.63 6.41
N THR A 57 0.88 -1.41 7.16
CA THR A 57 -0.45 -1.29 6.57
C THR A 57 -0.60 0.08 5.92
N ILE A 58 -0.75 0.08 4.61
CA ILE A 58 -0.99 1.27 3.81
C ILE A 58 -2.51 1.35 3.59
N PRO A 59 -3.16 2.47 3.96
CA PRO A 59 -4.58 2.68 3.68
C PRO A 59 -4.91 2.38 2.22
N PHE A 60 -6.00 1.65 1.98
CA PHE A 60 -6.48 1.27 0.64
C PHE A 60 -5.61 0.27 -0.16
N VAL A 61 -4.36 0.00 0.25
CA VAL A 61 -3.43 -0.94 -0.44
C VAL A 61 -3.26 -2.26 0.32
N GLY A 62 -3.45 -2.26 1.64
CA GLY A 62 -3.26 -3.43 2.49
C GLY A 62 -1.90 -3.43 3.18
N THR A 63 -1.48 -4.58 3.72
CA THR A 63 -0.23 -4.69 4.48
C THR A 63 0.93 -5.03 3.55
N TYR A 64 1.86 -4.09 3.38
CA TYR A 64 3.10 -4.28 2.63
C TYR A 64 4.19 -4.85 3.55
N ARG A 65 4.82 -5.94 3.12
CA ARG A 65 6.00 -6.54 3.78
C ARG A 65 7.17 -6.55 2.83
N THR A 66 8.34 -6.16 3.32
CA THR A 66 9.58 -6.26 2.56
C THR A 66 9.96 -7.74 2.42
N PRO A 67 10.28 -8.23 1.20
CA PRO A 67 10.72 -9.61 1.02
C PRO A 67 11.90 -9.95 1.95
N VAL A 68 11.92 -11.18 2.48
CA VAL A 68 12.89 -11.60 3.53
C VAL A 68 14.34 -11.35 3.13
N VAL A 69 14.72 -11.67 1.88
CA VAL A 69 16.08 -11.46 1.39
C VAL A 69 16.43 -9.96 1.37
N ALA A 70 15.54 -9.13 0.81
CA ALA A 70 15.73 -7.69 0.78
C ALA A 70 15.77 -7.09 2.20
N GLY A 71 14.90 -7.55 3.11
CA GLY A 71 14.93 -7.14 4.50
C GLY A 71 16.25 -7.51 5.18
N LEU A 72 16.79 -8.71 4.94
CA LEU A 72 18.07 -9.13 5.52
C LEU A 72 19.22 -8.29 4.94
N THR A 73 19.22 -8.02 3.64
CA THR A 73 20.19 -7.12 3.01
C THR A 73 20.13 -5.72 3.64
N ALA A 74 18.92 -5.18 3.86
CA ALA A 74 18.74 -3.90 4.53
C ALA A 74 19.29 -3.91 5.96
N ALA A 75 19.03 -4.97 6.72
CA ALA A 75 19.49 -5.10 8.09
C ALA A 75 21.02 -5.15 8.18
N ILE A 76 21.68 -5.92 7.31
CA ILE A 76 23.13 -5.98 7.21
C ILE A 76 23.70 -4.61 6.82
N PHE A 77 23.08 -3.95 5.85
CA PHE A 77 23.50 -2.61 5.42
C PHE A 77 23.41 -1.59 6.57
N VAL A 78 22.28 -1.52 7.27
CA VAL A 78 22.08 -0.63 8.43
C VAL A 78 23.09 -0.93 9.53
N PHE A 79 23.33 -2.21 9.82
CA PHE A 79 24.31 -2.63 10.82
C PHE A 79 25.73 -2.17 10.47
N VAL A 80 26.17 -2.38 9.23
CA VAL A 80 27.49 -1.94 8.75
C VAL A 80 27.59 -0.42 8.74
N MET A 81 26.56 0.28 8.25
CA MET A 81 26.53 1.73 8.21
C MET A 81 26.51 2.37 9.61
N ALA A 82 25.94 1.72 10.62
CA ALA A 82 26.02 2.19 11.99
C ALA A 82 27.48 2.21 12.50
N ILE A 83 28.26 1.17 12.20
CA ILE A 83 29.68 1.09 12.59
C ILE A 83 30.50 2.11 11.81
N VAL A 84 30.32 2.17 10.49
CA VAL A 84 31.03 3.12 9.61
C VAL A 84 30.70 4.56 10.01
N GLY A 85 29.43 4.87 10.26
CA GLY A 85 28.96 6.20 10.65
C GLY A 85 29.61 6.69 11.95
N VAL A 86 29.73 5.83 12.96
CA VAL A 86 30.42 6.18 14.21
C VAL A 86 31.90 6.47 13.98
N LEU A 87 32.59 5.68 13.16
CA LEU A 87 34.00 5.88 12.86
C LEU A 87 34.24 7.19 12.09
N ILE A 88 33.39 7.49 11.10
CA ILE A 88 33.47 8.75 10.36
C ILE A 88 33.13 9.92 11.28
N LEU A 89 32.09 9.83 12.10
CA LEU A 89 31.74 10.91 13.02
C LEU A 89 32.86 11.18 14.03
N ALA A 90 33.49 10.12 14.57
CA ALA A 90 34.66 10.24 15.44
C ALA A 90 35.81 10.98 14.75
N PHE A 91 36.06 10.67 13.47
CA PHE A 91 37.05 11.38 12.67
C PHE A 91 36.68 12.86 12.49
N ILE A 92 35.42 13.18 12.21
CA ILE A 92 34.93 14.55 12.07
C ILE A 92 35.08 15.34 13.37
N ILE A 93 34.70 14.74 14.50
CA ILE A 93 34.90 15.32 15.84
C ILE A 93 36.40 15.62 16.01
N ASP A 94 37.28 14.63 15.90
CA ASP A 94 38.73 14.86 16.04
C ASP A 94 39.27 15.94 15.09
N ALA A 95 38.81 15.96 13.84
CA ALA A 95 39.26 16.91 12.83
C ALA A 95 38.81 18.36 13.12
N LEU A 96 37.59 18.55 13.63
CA LEU A 96 37.03 19.86 13.93
C LEU A 96 37.52 20.44 15.26
N ALA A 97 38.10 19.62 16.14
CA ALA A 97 38.53 20.06 17.48
C ALA A 97 39.36 21.37 17.49
N PRO A 98 40.39 21.57 16.65
CA PRO A 98 41.20 22.80 16.67
C PRO A 98 40.40 24.06 16.35
N THR A 99 39.40 23.96 15.45
CA THR A 99 38.54 25.09 15.05
C THR A 99 37.77 25.67 16.24
N PHE A 100 37.46 24.84 17.23
CA PHE A 100 36.71 25.23 18.43
C PHE A 100 37.59 25.38 19.66
N GLY A 101 38.93 25.38 19.52
CA GLY A 101 39.86 25.44 20.65
C GLY A 101 39.85 24.18 21.53
N ALA A 102 39.34 23.07 21.00
CA ALA A 102 39.37 21.76 21.63
C ALA A 102 40.66 20.99 21.25
N GLN A 103 41.00 19.97 22.02
CA GLN A 103 42.18 19.14 21.81
C GLN A 103 41.86 17.95 20.89
N LYS A 104 42.73 17.69 19.91
CA LYS A 104 42.67 16.47 19.10
C LYS A 104 43.02 15.26 19.96
N ASN A 105 42.17 14.25 19.94
CA ASN A 105 42.41 12.97 20.56
C ASN A 105 41.44 11.94 19.97
N ARG A 106 41.91 11.16 19.00
CA ARG A 106 41.10 10.14 18.31
C ARG A 106 40.44 9.13 19.26
N SER A 107 41.15 8.73 20.34
CA SER A 107 40.61 7.78 21.32
C SER A 107 39.47 8.37 22.15
N GLN A 108 39.49 9.68 22.39
CA GLN A 108 38.39 10.36 23.07
C GLN A 108 37.25 10.69 22.09
N ALA A 109 37.57 11.13 20.86
CA ALA A 109 36.59 11.43 19.83
C ALA A 109 35.70 10.21 19.49
N ILE A 110 36.29 9.00 19.43
CA ILE A 110 35.52 7.78 19.21
C ILE A 110 34.57 7.47 20.36
N LYS A 111 34.96 7.70 21.61
CA LYS A 111 34.06 7.53 22.76
C LYS A 111 32.90 8.52 22.69
N VAL A 112 33.18 9.79 22.36
CA VAL A 112 32.13 10.80 22.18
C VAL A 112 31.13 10.32 21.13
N ALA A 113 31.59 9.89 19.95
CA ALA A 113 30.72 9.38 18.89
C ALA A 113 29.91 8.15 19.35
N VAL A 114 30.59 7.12 19.86
CA VAL A 114 29.98 5.85 20.30
C VAL A 114 28.87 6.08 21.31
N TYR A 115 29.15 6.83 22.38
CA TYR A 115 28.21 6.98 23.50
C TYR A 115 27.08 7.98 23.21
N SER A 116 27.27 8.89 22.25
CA SER A 116 26.19 9.80 21.82
C SER A 116 25.15 9.09 20.94
N TYR A 117 25.50 8.00 20.27
CA TYR A 117 24.57 7.19 19.48
C TYR A 117 23.77 6.17 20.31
N THR A 118 24.14 5.93 21.58
CA THR A 118 23.45 4.99 22.48
C THR A 118 21.93 5.14 22.50
N PRO A 119 21.34 6.36 22.60
CA PRO A 119 19.89 6.53 22.59
C PRO A 119 19.25 6.02 21.29
N ALA A 120 19.86 6.30 20.15
CA ALA A 120 19.33 5.93 18.84
C ALA A 120 19.33 4.40 18.65
N TRP A 121 20.38 3.70 19.08
CA TRP A 121 20.41 2.25 19.01
C TRP A 121 19.40 1.57 19.92
N ILE A 122 19.23 2.09 21.15
CA ILE A 122 18.21 1.57 22.08
C ILE A 122 16.80 1.84 21.55
N ALA A 123 16.56 3.04 21.02
CA ALA A 123 15.31 3.37 20.34
C ALA A 123 15.09 2.55 19.05
N GLY A 124 16.12 1.87 18.54
CA GLY A 124 16.02 0.96 17.41
C GLY A 124 14.95 -0.12 17.58
N VAL A 125 14.67 -0.56 18.82
CA VAL A 125 13.58 -1.53 19.09
C VAL A 125 12.20 -1.05 18.61
N LEU A 126 11.99 0.26 18.57
CA LEU A 126 10.74 0.87 18.14
C LEU A 126 10.47 0.68 16.66
N GLN A 127 11.48 0.31 15.87
CA GLN A 127 11.34 0.04 14.44
C GLN A 127 10.52 -1.22 14.14
N ILE A 128 10.24 -2.07 15.15
CA ILE A 128 9.30 -3.20 15.01
C ILE A 128 7.88 -2.70 14.68
N LEU A 129 7.49 -1.53 15.21
CA LEU A 129 6.18 -0.94 15.01
C LEU A 129 6.33 0.42 14.32
N PRO A 130 6.05 0.53 13.01
CA PRO A 130 6.24 1.76 12.24
C PRO A 130 5.60 3.01 12.87
N ALA A 131 4.46 2.85 13.53
CA ALA A 131 3.76 3.95 14.22
C ALA A 131 4.57 4.58 15.38
N LEU A 132 5.51 3.85 15.97
CA LEU A 132 6.35 4.32 17.07
C LEU A 132 7.64 5.02 16.59
N ALA A 133 7.90 5.08 15.28
CA ALA A 133 9.12 5.67 14.72
C ALA A 133 9.32 7.14 15.13
N VAL A 134 8.23 7.89 15.40
CA VAL A 134 8.30 9.27 15.90
C VAL A 134 9.06 9.40 17.22
N LEU A 135 9.00 8.39 18.09
CA LEU A 135 9.77 8.37 19.34
C LEU A 135 11.27 8.18 19.10
N GLY A 136 11.66 7.61 17.95
CA GLY A 136 13.04 7.55 17.50
C GLY A 136 13.65 8.93 17.25
N VAL A 137 12.85 9.92 16.83
CA VAL A 137 13.30 11.31 16.67
C VAL A 137 13.71 11.91 18.02
N LEU A 138 12.93 11.65 19.08
CA LEU A 138 13.26 12.11 20.43
C LEU A 138 14.57 11.49 20.93
N ALA A 139 14.81 10.21 20.64
CA ALA A 139 16.08 9.56 20.95
C ALA A 139 17.26 10.19 20.19
N GLY A 140 17.06 10.54 18.91
CA GLY A 140 18.06 11.28 18.12
C GLY A 140 18.40 12.65 18.72
N LEU A 141 17.38 13.42 19.13
CA LEU A 141 17.56 14.70 19.82
C LEU A 141 18.31 14.53 21.14
N TYR A 142 18.01 13.46 21.90
CA TYR A 142 18.75 13.16 23.12
C TYR A 142 20.21 12.79 22.84
N GLY A 143 20.49 12.11 21.72
CA GLY A 143 21.87 11.85 21.27
C GLY A 143 22.66 13.13 20.98
N ILE A 144 22.01 14.16 20.42
CA ILE A 144 22.63 15.48 20.23
C ILE A 144 22.98 16.14 21.57
N TYR A 145 22.09 16.03 22.56
CA TYR A 145 22.37 16.50 23.91
C TYR A 145 23.54 15.75 24.56
N LEU A 146 23.62 14.42 24.40
CA LEU A 146 24.76 13.64 24.89
C LEU A 146 26.07 14.05 24.20
N LEU A 147 26.05 14.28 22.88
CA LEU A 147 27.19 14.80 22.14
C LEU A 147 27.68 16.13 22.72
N TYR A 148 26.78 17.07 22.96
CA TYR A 148 27.10 18.36 23.58
C TYR A 148 27.77 18.18 24.96
N LEU A 149 27.23 17.32 25.82
CA LEU A 149 27.81 17.06 27.14
C LEU A 149 29.16 16.34 27.09
N GLY A 150 29.40 15.50 26.07
CA GLY A 150 30.62 14.72 25.93
C GLY A 150 31.82 15.53 25.44
N LEU A 151 31.61 16.57 24.63
CA LEU A 151 32.70 17.33 24.02
C LEU A 151 33.61 18.04 25.04
N PRO A 152 33.12 18.78 26.06
CA PRO A 152 34.00 19.42 27.03
C PRO A 152 34.90 18.46 27.83
N PRO A 153 34.39 17.38 28.47
CA PRO A 153 35.23 16.50 29.28
C PRO A 153 36.22 15.67 28.45
N LEU A 154 35.82 15.19 27.26
CA LEU A 154 36.63 14.29 26.44
C LEU A 154 37.56 15.01 25.47
N MET A 155 37.07 16.03 24.78
CA MET A 155 37.84 16.78 23.78
C MET A 155 38.44 18.07 24.36
N LYS A 156 38.23 18.38 25.65
CA LYS A 156 38.67 19.64 26.28
C LYS A 156 38.16 20.88 25.55
N ALA A 157 36.96 20.79 25.00
CA ALA A 157 36.30 21.93 24.37
C ALA A 157 35.95 22.99 25.43
N PRO A 158 36.26 24.27 25.22
CA PRO A 158 35.77 25.36 26.06
C PRO A 158 34.23 25.36 26.10
N GLN A 159 33.65 25.60 27.27
CA GLN A 159 32.19 25.52 27.49
C GLN A 159 31.41 26.50 26.59
N ASP A 160 31.96 27.70 26.37
CA ASP A 160 31.40 28.75 25.51
C ASP A 160 31.39 28.37 24.01
N LYS A 161 32.25 27.44 23.60
CA LYS A 161 32.36 26.97 22.20
C LYS A 161 31.70 25.61 21.97
N ALA A 162 31.33 24.89 23.03
CA ALA A 162 30.78 23.55 22.95
C ALA A 162 29.50 23.49 22.09
N VAL A 163 28.60 24.48 22.22
CA VAL A 163 27.37 24.56 21.42
C VAL A 163 27.68 24.66 19.92
N GLY A 164 28.59 25.56 19.54
CA GLY A 164 28.98 25.74 18.13
C GLY A 164 29.67 24.50 17.56
N TYR A 165 30.50 23.85 18.38
CA TYR A 165 31.15 22.60 18.00
C TYR A 165 30.12 21.47 17.78
N THR A 166 29.17 21.29 18.69
CA THR A 166 28.07 20.34 18.51
C THR A 166 27.26 20.65 17.25
N ALA A 167 26.88 21.90 17.02
CA ALA A 167 26.07 22.28 15.87
C ALA A 167 26.74 21.88 14.54
N VAL A 168 28.03 22.16 14.38
CA VAL A 168 28.76 21.77 13.16
C VAL A 168 28.90 20.25 13.03
N VAL A 169 29.19 19.54 14.12
CA VAL A 169 29.24 18.06 14.11
C VAL A 169 27.88 17.45 13.74
N VAL A 170 26.78 18.02 14.23
CA VAL A 170 25.41 17.58 13.89
C VAL A 170 25.10 17.81 12.42
N VAL A 171 25.47 18.97 11.86
CA VAL A 171 25.31 19.24 10.41
C VAL A 171 26.08 18.19 9.60
N CYS A 172 27.31 17.87 9.98
CA CYS A 172 28.07 16.80 9.35
C CYS A 172 27.38 15.43 9.50
N ALA A 173 26.84 15.09 10.67
CA ALA A 173 26.12 13.83 10.90
C ALA A 173 24.84 13.72 10.04
N ILE A 174 24.14 14.84 9.83
CA ILE A 174 22.97 14.92 8.93
C ILE A 174 23.42 14.65 7.49
N VAL A 175 24.49 15.30 7.02
CA VAL A 175 25.05 15.05 5.68
C VAL A 175 25.45 13.57 5.51
N LEU A 176 26.12 12.98 6.51
CA LEU A 176 26.47 11.56 6.49
C LEU A 176 25.23 10.66 6.40
N SER A 177 24.16 11.02 7.11
CA SER A 177 22.90 10.28 7.09
C SER A 177 22.23 10.35 5.71
N PHE A 178 22.26 11.51 5.06
CA PHE A 178 21.79 11.66 3.67
C PHE A 178 22.63 10.83 2.69
N VAL A 179 23.96 10.85 2.81
CA VAL A 179 24.84 10.03 1.96
C VAL A 179 24.58 8.54 2.16
N ALA A 180 24.46 8.09 3.41
CA ALA A 180 24.12 6.69 3.72
C ALA A 180 22.75 6.30 3.13
N MET A 181 21.77 7.19 3.17
CA MET A 181 20.45 6.99 2.55
C MET A 181 20.55 6.89 1.03
N MET A 182 21.35 7.74 0.37
CA MET A 182 21.55 7.67 -1.09
C MET A 182 22.24 6.36 -1.50
N VAL A 183 23.30 5.96 -0.78
CA VAL A 183 24.01 4.69 -1.03
C VAL A 183 23.08 3.50 -0.83
N GLY A 184 22.31 3.50 0.27
CA GLY A 184 21.30 2.48 0.53
C GLY A 184 20.22 2.46 -0.54
N GLY A 185 19.73 3.63 -0.96
CA GLY A 185 18.75 3.78 -2.03
C GLY A 185 19.23 3.18 -3.35
N VAL A 186 20.46 3.47 -3.78
CA VAL A 186 21.05 2.89 -5.01
C VAL A 186 21.23 1.38 -4.89
N LEU A 187 21.70 0.89 -3.73
CA LEU A 187 21.91 -0.54 -3.50
C LEU A 187 20.60 -1.34 -3.49
N MET A 188 19.54 -0.74 -2.95
CA MET A 188 18.24 -1.39 -2.76
C MET A 188 17.24 -1.08 -3.89
N ALA A 189 17.53 -0.10 -4.75
CA ALA A 189 16.71 0.26 -5.89
C ALA A 189 16.47 -0.92 -6.86
N PRO A 190 17.46 -1.77 -7.21
CA PRO A 190 17.20 -2.95 -8.02
C PRO A 190 16.21 -3.92 -7.38
N ALA A 191 16.21 -4.08 -6.05
CA ALA A 191 15.25 -4.94 -5.34
C ALA A 191 13.84 -4.32 -5.30
N ALA A 192 13.76 -3.00 -5.10
CA ALA A 192 12.49 -2.27 -5.15
C ALA A 192 11.88 -2.22 -6.57
N MET A 193 12.73 -2.04 -7.58
CA MET A 193 12.35 -2.04 -9.01
C MET A 193 12.07 -3.45 -9.53
N ALA A 194 12.77 -4.48 -9.05
CA ALA A 194 12.45 -5.88 -9.36
C ALA A 194 11.08 -6.27 -8.80
N GLY A 195 10.73 -5.77 -7.61
CA GLY A 195 9.39 -5.92 -7.03
C GLY A 195 8.29 -5.16 -7.77
N LEU A 196 8.64 -4.20 -8.63
CA LEU A 196 7.70 -3.39 -9.43
C LEU A 196 7.76 -3.68 -10.94
N GLY A 197 8.74 -4.46 -11.43
CA GLY A 197 9.02 -4.51 -12.88
C GLY A 197 9.76 -5.73 -13.44
N SER A 198 10.07 -6.79 -12.69
CA SER A 198 10.71 -7.98 -13.28
C SER A 198 9.95 -9.28 -13.00
N GLY A 199 9.38 -9.87 -14.05
CA GLY A 199 8.86 -11.24 -14.09
C GLY A 199 9.95 -12.32 -13.98
N THR A 200 10.75 -12.29 -12.92
CA THR A 200 11.72 -13.35 -12.60
C THR A 200 11.57 -13.74 -11.12
N PRO A 201 11.45 -15.05 -10.79
CA PRO A 201 10.93 -15.49 -9.52
C PRO A 201 11.96 -15.32 -8.40
N SER A 202 11.81 -14.26 -7.61
CA SER A 202 12.38 -14.24 -6.27
C SER A 202 11.34 -13.76 -5.27
N SER A 203 10.88 -14.73 -4.48
CA SER A 203 10.06 -14.61 -3.26
C SER A 203 8.81 -13.72 -3.38
N GLU A 204 7.69 -14.37 -3.70
CA GLU A 204 6.34 -13.81 -3.84
C GLU A 204 6.08 -12.59 -2.93
N VAL A 205 5.89 -11.44 -3.56
CA VAL A 205 5.15 -10.33 -2.98
C VAL A 205 3.72 -10.84 -2.77
N THR A 206 3.39 -11.22 -1.55
CA THR A 206 2.08 -11.78 -1.22
C THR A 206 1.14 -10.66 -0.83
N PHE A 207 0.23 -10.33 -1.75
CA PHE A 207 -0.91 -9.47 -1.43
C PHE A 207 -2.02 -10.31 -0.80
N ASP A 208 -2.87 -9.68 -0.01
CA ASP A 208 -4.10 -10.31 0.46
C ASP A 208 -4.94 -10.73 -0.78
N PRO A 209 -5.35 -12.00 -0.92
CA PRO A 209 -6.11 -12.50 -2.06
C PRO A 209 -7.39 -11.72 -2.35
N ASP A 210 -8.00 -11.13 -1.33
CA ASP A 210 -9.24 -10.37 -1.45
C ASP A 210 -9.01 -8.86 -1.68
N SER A 211 -7.76 -8.40 -1.61
CA SER A 211 -7.40 -7.00 -1.88
C SER A 211 -7.40 -6.67 -3.37
N PRO A 212 -7.60 -5.40 -3.75
CA PRO A 212 -7.48 -4.96 -5.14
C PRO A 212 -6.16 -5.36 -5.80
N MET A 213 -5.05 -5.36 -5.04
CA MET A 213 -3.73 -5.76 -5.54
C MET A 213 -3.56 -7.28 -5.65
N GLY A 214 -4.14 -8.07 -4.74
CA GLY A 214 -4.15 -9.54 -4.87
C GLY A 214 -4.94 -10.01 -6.10
N LYS A 215 -6.03 -9.32 -6.42
CA LYS A 215 -6.77 -9.56 -7.68
C LYS A 215 -5.95 -9.16 -8.92
N LEU A 216 -5.17 -8.08 -8.85
CA LEU A 216 -4.30 -7.66 -9.94
C LEU A 216 -3.10 -8.61 -10.14
N GLU A 217 -2.54 -9.15 -9.04
CA GLU A 217 -1.50 -10.18 -9.08
C GLU A 217 -2.03 -11.46 -9.73
N ALA A 218 -3.24 -11.89 -9.35
CA ALA A 218 -3.90 -13.05 -9.96
C ALA A 218 -4.14 -12.85 -11.47
N LEU A 219 -4.52 -11.64 -11.88
CA LEU A 219 -4.64 -11.29 -13.30
C LEU A 219 -3.27 -11.34 -14.01
N GLY A 220 -2.21 -10.80 -13.39
CA GLY A 220 -0.84 -10.83 -13.93
C GLY A 220 -0.32 -12.26 -14.16
N LYS A 221 -0.46 -13.15 -13.16
CA LYS A 221 -0.11 -14.57 -13.29
C LYS A 221 -0.92 -15.27 -14.39
N SER A 222 -2.19 -14.90 -14.57
CA SER A 222 -3.04 -15.46 -15.62
C SER A 222 -2.68 -14.94 -17.02
N LEU A 223 -2.26 -13.68 -17.12
CA LEU A 223 -1.73 -13.06 -18.34
C LEU A 223 -0.43 -13.74 -18.79
N GLU A 224 0.54 -13.93 -17.87
CA GLU A 224 1.79 -14.63 -18.17
C GLU A 224 1.55 -16.04 -18.73
N LYS A 225 0.62 -16.78 -18.12
CA LYS A 225 0.23 -18.11 -18.58
C LYS A 225 -0.43 -18.08 -19.96
N SER A 226 -1.22 -17.04 -20.23
CA SER A 226 -1.86 -16.83 -21.54
C SER A 226 -0.83 -16.49 -22.61
N THR A 227 0.15 -15.62 -22.31
CA THR A 227 1.24 -15.28 -23.24
C THR A 227 2.14 -16.48 -23.55
N ALA A 228 2.48 -17.30 -22.55
CA ALA A 228 3.28 -18.51 -22.77
C ALA A 228 2.53 -19.55 -23.64
N LYS A 229 1.21 -19.64 -23.49
CA LYS A 229 0.36 -20.48 -24.36
C LYS A 229 0.24 -19.92 -25.77
N MET A 230 0.10 -18.60 -25.94
CA MET A 230 0.09 -17.98 -27.26
C MET A 230 1.42 -18.20 -27.98
N GLU A 231 2.56 -18.03 -27.30
CA GLU A 231 3.88 -18.23 -27.88
C GLU A 231 4.11 -19.69 -28.31
N SER A 232 3.57 -20.66 -27.57
CA SER A 232 3.66 -22.08 -27.93
C SER A 232 2.71 -22.47 -29.07
N ALA A 233 1.52 -21.89 -29.14
CA ALA A 233 0.59 -22.07 -30.27
C ALA A 233 1.05 -21.36 -31.55
N GLU A 234 1.76 -20.23 -31.43
CA GLU A 234 2.37 -19.53 -32.56
C GLU A 234 3.50 -20.37 -33.17
N LYS A 235 4.35 -20.97 -32.32
CA LYS A 235 5.43 -21.87 -32.74
C LYS A 235 4.96 -23.21 -33.32
N SER A 236 3.77 -23.68 -32.97
CA SER A 236 3.24 -24.96 -33.48
C SER A 236 2.63 -24.86 -34.88
N GLY A 237 2.36 -23.65 -35.39
CA GLY A 237 1.76 -23.43 -36.71
C GLY A 237 0.33 -23.98 -36.87
N ASP A 238 -0.29 -24.43 -35.77
CA ASP A 238 -1.64 -24.98 -35.78
C ASP A 238 -2.66 -23.87 -35.58
N THR A 239 -3.33 -23.49 -36.67
CA THR A 239 -4.41 -22.49 -36.71
C THR A 239 -5.53 -22.76 -35.71
N GLY A 240 -5.82 -24.03 -35.38
CA GLY A 240 -6.82 -24.38 -34.38
C GLY A 240 -6.34 -24.09 -32.95
N ALA A 241 -5.07 -24.40 -32.66
CA ALA A 241 -4.44 -24.12 -31.38
C ALA A 241 -4.27 -22.61 -31.15
N GLN A 242 -3.94 -21.83 -32.19
CA GLN A 242 -3.85 -20.37 -32.12
C GLN A 242 -5.20 -19.72 -31.84
N ALA A 243 -6.27 -20.18 -32.51
CA ALA A 243 -7.63 -19.70 -32.26
C ALA A 243 -8.08 -20.02 -30.82
N ALA A 244 -7.79 -21.23 -30.33
CA ALA A 244 -8.11 -21.64 -28.96
C ALA A 244 -7.32 -20.85 -27.91
N ALA A 245 -6.02 -20.63 -28.13
CA ALA A 245 -5.17 -19.85 -27.23
C ALA A 245 -5.59 -18.36 -27.19
N ALA A 246 -5.95 -17.77 -28.34
CA ALA A 246 -6.47 -16.41 -28.40
C ALA A 246 -7.82 -16.27 -27.67
N ILE A 247 -8.70 -17.26 -27.82
CA ILE A 247 -9.98 -17.37 -27.10
C ILE A 247 -9.77 -17.47 -25.58
N GLU A 248 -8.82 -18.29 -25.13
CA GLU A 248 -8.50 -18.49 -23.71
C GLU A 248 -7.85 -17.24 -23.10
N ALA A 249 -6.93 -16.60 -23.83
CA ALA A 249 -6.29 -15.34 -23.42
C ALA A 249 -7.34 -14.22 -23.29
N PHE A 250 -8.27 -14.13 -24.24
CA PHE A 250 -9.37 -13.17 -24.19
C PHE A 250 -10.34 -13.47 -23.03
N GLY A 251 -10.70 -14.73 -22.79
CA GLY A 251 -11.53 -15.12 -21.64
C GLY A 251 -10.84 -14.89 -20.29
N THR A 252 -9.52 -15.00 -20.26
CA THR A 252 -8.68 -14.66 -19.09
C THR A 252 -8.70 -13.16 -18.81
N LEU A 253 -8.56 -12.35 -19.86
CA LEU A 253 -8.59 -10.89 -19.77
C LEU A 253 -9.95 -10.35 -19.30
N LEU A 254 -11.04 -11.04 -19.66
CA LEU A 254 -12.41 -10.58 -19.41
C LEU A 254 -13.03 -11.07 -18.11
N GLY A 255 -12.48 -12.10 -17.47
CA GLY A 255 -13.12 -12.70 -16.29
C GLY A 255 -12.33 -13.83 -15.61
N GLY A 256 -11.00 -13.87 -15.76
CA GLY A 256 -10.18 -14.91 -15.14
C GLY A 256 -10.38 -16.32 -15.70
N GLY A 257 -10.79 -16.42 -16.98
CA GLY A 257 -10.88 -17.68 -17.72
C GLY A 257 -12.24 -18.37 -17.65
N LYS A 258 -13.19 -17.86 -16.85
CA LYS A 258 -14.56 -18.40 -16.76
C LYS A 258 -15.44 -17.74 -17.80
N ARG A 259 -15.88 -18.50 -18.81
CA ARG A 259 -16.95 -18.08 -19.70
C ARG A 259 -18.29 -18.31 -19.03
N VAL A 260 -19.06 -17.24 -18.88
CA VAL A 260 -20.38 -17.30 -18.27
C VAL A 260 -21.41 -16.91 -19.31
N GLU A 261 -22.27 -17.86 -19.64
CA GLU A 261 -23.36 -17.61 -20.56
C GLU A 261 -24.47 -16.81 -19.84
N PRO A 262 -24.95 -15.69 -20.42
CA PRO A 262 -26.04 -14.91 -19.83
C PRO A 262 -27.33 -15.71 -19.66
N LEU A 263 -28.15 -15.31 -18.70
CA LEU A 263 -29.50 -15.84 -18.48
C LEU A 263 -30.33 -15.78 -19.76
N SER A 264 -31.24 -16.75 -19.92
CA SER A 264 -32.22 -16.70 -21.01
C SER A 264 -33.28 -15.62 -20.76
N LEU A 265 -33.96 -15.19 -21.83
CA LEU A 265 -35.03 -14.19 -21.72
C LEU A 265 -36.16 -14.65 -20.79
N ASP A 266 -36.45 -15.94 -20.78
CA ASP A 266 -37.46 -16.56 -19.89
C ASP A 266 -37.07 -16.48 -18.41
N GLN A 267 -35.78 -16.40 -18.10
CA GLN A 267 -35.27 -16.25 -16.73
C GLN A 267 -35.20 -14.79 -16.30
N LEU A 268 -34.97 -13.87 -17.24
CA LEU A 268 -34.76 -12.45 -16.98
C LEU A 268 -36.09 -11.67 -16.91
N THR A 269 -37.01 -11.94 -17.84
CA THR A 269 -38.30 -11.24 -17.96
C THR A 269 -39.15 -11.29 -16.68
N PRO A 270 -39.23 -12.42 -15.94
CA PRO A 270 -40.00 -12.49 -14.69
C PRO A 270 -39.42 -11.65 -13.53
N LEU A 271 -38.21 -11.09 -13.68
CA LEU A 271 -37.56 -10.28 -12.65
C LEU A 271 -37.99 -8.80 -12.73
N VAL A 272 -38.70 -8.44 -13.79
CA VAL A 272 -39.23 -7.09 -14.01
C VAL A 272 -40.72 -7.06 -13.58
N PRO A 273 -41.07 -6.36 -12.50
CA PRO A 273 -42.41 -6.40 -11.93
C PRO A 273 -43.45 -5.64 -12.77
N ASP A 274 -44.74 -5.84 -12.49
CA ASP A 274 -45.82 -5.04 -13.12
C ASP A 274 -45.97 -3.63 -12.51
N THR A 275 -45.43 -3.43 -11.31
CA THR A 275 -45.37 -2.14 -10.62
C THR A 275 -43.98 -1.90 -10.06
N PHE A 276 -43.46 -0.67 -10.18
CA PHE A 276 -42.15 -0.30 -9.68
C PHE A 276 -42.14 1.16 -9.23
N ALA A 277 -41.54 1.45 -8.07
CA ALA A 277 -41.58 2.77 -7.43
C ALA A 277 -42.99 3.39 -7.28
N GLY A 278 -44.03 2.54 -7.17
CA GLY A 278 -45.43 2.97 -7.09
C GLY A 278 -46.07 3.36 -8.45
N LEU A 279 -45.39 3.11 -9.56
CA LEU A 279 -45.84 3.40 -10.92
C LEU A 279 -46.20 2.11 -11.66
N ALA A 280 -47.18 2.20 -12.57
CA ALA A 280 -47.60 1.08 -13.42
C ALA A 280 -46.66 0.92 -14.62
N LYS A 281 -46.39 -0.33 -15.01
CA LYS A 281 -45.58 -0.66 -16.19
C LYS A 281 -46.28 -0.19 -17.48
N GLN A 282 -45.53 0.49 -18.33
CA GLN A 282 -45.98 1.01 -19.63
C GLN A 282 -45.46 0.16 -20.79
N SER A 283 -44.16 -0.17 -20.77
CA SER A 283 -43.54 -1.06 -21.73
C SER A 283 -42.55 -1.99 -21.03
N SER A 284 -42.29 -3.13 -21.64
CA SER A 284 -41.22 -4.05 -21.24
C SER A 284 -40.61 -4.64 -22.50
N ASP A 285 -39.28 -4.72 -22.52
CA ASP A 285 -38.52 -5.37 -23.57
C ASP A 285 -37.41 -6.22 -22.94
N SER A 286 -37.11 -7.35 -23.55
CA SER A 286 -36.03 -8.23 -23.10
C SER A 286 -35.24 -8.67 -24.31
N GLU A 287 -33.94 -8.40 -24.30
CA GLU A 287 -33.05 -8.74 -25.40
C GLU A 287 -31.81 -9.47 -24.92
N ARG A 288 -31.24 -10.25 -25.83
CA ARG A 288 -29.93 -10.87 -25.65
C ARG A 288 -29.09 -10.48 -26.86
N SER A 289 -28.10 -9.64 -26.62
CA SER A 289 -27.24 -9.07 -27.65
C SER A 289 -25.78 -9.38 -27.33
N GLY A 290 -24.90 -9.32 -28.32
CA GLY A 290 -23.49 -9.61 -28.09
C GLY A 290 -22.57 -9.06 -29.16
N MET A 291 -21.33 -8.77 -28.77
CA MET A 291 -20.28 -8.24 -29.64
C MET A 291 -18.96 -8.91 -29.30
N ALA A 292 -18.22 -9.36 -30.33
CA ALA A 292 -16.89 -9.97 -30.18
C ALA A 292 -16.80 -11.11 -29.13
N GLY A 293 -17.83 -11.96 -29.04
CA GLY A 293 -17.84 -13.12 -28.13
C GLY A 293 -18.25 -12.83 -26.69
N ILE A 294 -18.60 -11.58 -26.35
CA ILE A 294 -19.27 -11.22 -25.09
C ILE A 294 -20.76 -11.11 -25.39
N MET A 295 -21.55 -11.94 -24.71
CA MET A 295 -23.01 -11.87 -24.74
C MET A 295 -23.50 -11.17 -23.48
N ILE A 296 -24.52 -10.33 -23.61
CA ILE A 296 -25.28 -9.74 -22.51
C ILE A 296 -26.75 -10.09 -22.65
N ALA A 297 -27.47 -10.19 -21.54
CA ALA A 297 -28.92 -10.26 -21.53
C ALA A 297 -29.46 -9.07 -20.73
N LYS A 298 -30.42 -8.33 -21.29
CA LYS A 298 -31.03 -7.15 -20.67
C LYS A 298 -32.55 -7.32 -20.65
N ALA A 299 -33.16 -7.01 -19.52
CA ALA A 299 -34.60 -6.81 -19.40
C ALA A 299 -34.82 -5.37 -18.95
N GLU A 300 -35.57 -4.62 -19.75
CA GLU A 300 -35.89 -3.22 -19.53
C GLU A 300 -37.40 -3.08 -19.40
N ALA A 301 -37.84 -2.22 -18.49
CA ALA A 301 -39.22 -1.76 -18.46
C ALA A 301 -39.33 -0.30 -18.07
N THR A 302 -40.31 0.37 -18.68
CA THR A 302 -40.67 1.74 -18.34
C THR A 302 -41.95 1.72 -17.51
N TYR A 303 -42.02 2.61 -16.53
CA TYR A 303 -43.15 2.79 -15.62
C TYR A 303 -43.50 4.26 -15.56
N GLY A 304 -44.78 4.60 -15.44
CA GLY A 304 -45.16 6.00 -15.33
C GLY A 304 -46.64 6.18 -15.03
N ASP A 305 -46.99 7.39 -14.61
CA ASP A 305 -48.35 7.78 -14.26
C ASP A 305 -49.01 8.68 -15.31
N GLY A 306 -48.28 9.06 -16.37
CA GLY A 306 -48.73 10.01 -17.39
C GLY A 306 -48.88 11.45 -16.88
N ALA A 307 -48.56 11.72 -15.61
CA ALA A 307 -48.66 13.01 -14.93
C ALA A 307 -47.28 13.65 -14.67
N GLY A 308 -46.24 13.12 -15.30
CA GLY A 308 -44.87 13.66 -15.27
C GLY A 308 -43.87 12.82 -14.48
N LYS A 309 -44.28 11.70 -13.87
CA LYS A 309 -43.33 10.73 -13.28
C LYS A 309 -43.10 9.57 -14.21
N SER A 310 -41.84 9.26 -14.45
CA SER A 310 -41.45 8.07 -15.22
C SER A 310 -40.20 7.42 -14.62
N VAL A 311 -40.16 6.10 -14.61
CA VAL A 311 -39.01 5.31 -14.18
C VAL A 311 -38.69 4.25 -15.22
N THR A 312 -37.42 4.13 -15.58
CA THR A 312 -36.89 3.01 -16.36
C THR A 312 -36.12 2.09 -15.43
N LEU A 313 -36.48 0.80 -15.42
CA LEU A 313 -35.77 -0.26 -14.71
C LEU A 313 -35.03 -1.13 -15.72
N ASP A 314 -33.73 -1.26 -15.53
CA ASP A 314 -32.86 -2.15 -16.30
C ASP A 314 -32.29 -3.24 -15.39
N ILE A 315 -32.47 -4.50 -15.78
CA ILE A 315 -31.78 -5.66 -15.19
C ILE A 315 -30.88 -6.24 -16.27
N THR A 316 -29.57 -6.12 -16.08
CA THR A 316 -28.56 -6.57 -17.05
C THR A 316 -27.75 -7.71 -16.46
N ASP A 317 -27.68 -8.83 -17.17
CA ASP A 317 -26.70 -9.91 -16.97
C ASP A 317 -25.56 -9.74 -17.97
N THR A 318 -24.37 -9.44 -17.47
CA THR A 318 -23.19 -9.19 -18.30
C THR A 318 -22.40 -10.45 -18.64
N GLY A 319 -22.90 -11.65 -18.34
CA GLY A 319 -22.21 -12.90 -18.69
C GLY A 319 -20.82 -13.03 -18.07
N GLY A 320 -20.65 -12.54 -16.83
CA GLY A 320 -19.36 -12.58 -16.12
C GLY A 320 -18.34 -11.51 -16.54
N ALA A 321 -18.62 -10.72 -17.58
CA ALA A 321 -17.81 -9.56 -17.99
C ALA A 321 -18.19 -8.26 -17.23
N SER A 322 -18.86 -8.40 -16.09
CA SER A 322 -19.32 -7.29 -15.22
C SER A 322 -18.17 -6.41 -14.77
N GLY A 323 -17.01 -7.03 -14.56
CA GLY A 323 -15.75 -6.34 -14.29
C GLY A 323 -15.43 -5.32 -15.36
N LEU A 324 -15.60 -5.61 -16.66
CA LEU A 324 -15.27 -4.65 -17.73
C LEU A 324 -16.34 -3.60 -17.96
N MET A 325 -17.62 -3.97 -18.00
CA MET A 325 -18.70 -2.98 -18.23
C MET A 325 -18.82 -2.02 -17.04
N GLY A 326 -18.66 -2.56 -15.83
CA GLY A 326 -18.60 -1.82 -14.57
C GLY A 326 -17.24 -1.19 -14.25
N LEU A 327 -16.16 -1.43 -14.99
CA LEU A 327 -14.91 -0.67 -14.86
C LEU A 327 -14.81 0.42 -15.92
N ALA A 328 -15.25 0.24 -17.17
CA ALA A 328 -15.14 1.33 -18.16
C ALA A 328 -15.99 2.57 -17.82
N SER A 329 -17.13 2.40 -17.15
CA SER A 329 -17.97 3.51 -16.69
C SER A 329 -17.67 3.99 -15.26
N TRP A 330 -16.85 3.27 -14.49
CA TRP A 330 -16.68 3.51 -13.03
C TRP A 330 -15.24 3.46 -12.52
N ALA A 331 -14.28 2.98 -13.31
CA ALA A 331 -12.87 2.82 -12.94
C ALA A 331 -12.15 4.16 -12.73
N GLY A 332 -12.82 5.28 -12.97
CA GLY A 332 -12.37 6.61 -12.55
C GLY A 332 -13.00 7.13 -11.25
N VAL A 333 -13.91 6.40 -10.59
CA VAL A 333 -14.90 6.97 -9.66
C VAL A 333 -15.17 6.09 -8.43
N MET A 334 -14.13 5.59 -7.74
CA MET A 334 -14.29 5.50 -6.27
C MET A 334 -14.14 6.94 -5.77
N GLY A 335 -15.28 7.62 -5.58
CA GLY A 335 -15.28 9.03 -5.24
C GLY A 335 -16.67 9.65 -5.31
N GLU A 336 -16.77 10.83 -4.70
CA GLU A 336 -17.88 11.73 -4.86
C GLU A 336 -17.50 12.74 -5.93
N ARG A 337 -18.34 12.88 -6.95
CA ARG A 337 -18.20 13.91 -7.97
C ARG A 337 -19.39 14.85 -7.86
N GLU A 338 -19.09 16.11 -7.63
CA GLU A 338 -20.11 17.14 -7.49
C GLU A 338 -19.85 18.24 -8.51
N ASN A 339 -20.87 18.58 -9.31
CA ASN A 339 -20.85 19.75 -10.18
C ASN A 339 -22.13 20.59 -9.99
N ASP A 340 -22.31 21.63 -10.80
CA ASP A 340 -23.45 22.56 -10.69
C ASP A 340 -24.81 21.96 -11.04
N GLN A 341 -24.84 20.76 -11.65
CA GLN A 341 -26.03 20.11 -12.20
C GLN A 341 -26.36 18.79 -11.50
N VAL A 342 -25.35 17.98 -11.17
CA VAL A 342 -25.50 16.64 -10.61
C VAL A 342 -24.53 16.39 -9.46
N SER A 343 -24.96 15.52 -8.55
CA SER A 343 -24.11 14.88 -7.54
C SER A 343 -24.05 13.39 -7.83
N GLU A 344 -22.86 12.87 -8.06
CA GLU A 344 -22.58 11.46 -8.31
C GLU A 344 -21.80 10.88 -7.13
N ARG A 345 -22.23 9.72 -6.63
CA ARG A 345 -21.54 9.01 -5.55
C ARG A 345 -21.52 7.53 -5.85
N THR A 346 -20.34 6.94 -5.73
CA THR A 346 -20.15 5.49 -5.83
C THR A 346 -19.52 4.98 -4.56
N GLU A 347 -20.15 4.00 -3.93
CA GLU A 347 -19.71 3.43 -2.66
C GLU A 347 -19.95 1.92 -2.59
N ARG A 348 -19.30 1.27 -1.64
CA ARG A 348 -19.50 -0.15 -1.37
C ARG A 348 -20.37 -0.31 -0.11
N VAL A 349 -21.59 -0.81 -0.27
CA VAL A 349 -22.56 -1.02 0.83
C VAL A 349 -22.86 -2.50 0.93
N GLY A 350 -22.52 -3.12 2.08
CA GLY A 350 -22.77 -4.54 2.30
C GLY A 350 -22.09 -5.47 1.28
N GLY A 351 -20.90 -5.10 0.81
CA GLY A 351 -20.15 -5.85 -0.21
C GLY A 351 -20.61 -5.63 -1.65
N ARG A 352 -21.74 -4.94 -1.86
CA ARG A 352 -22.27 -4.57 -3.18
C ARG A 352 -21.77 -3.19 -3.58
N LEU A 353 -21.45 -3.00 -4.86
CA LEU A 353 -21.17 -1.67 -5.40
C LEU A 353 -22.50 -0.97 -5.69
N VAL A 354 -22.63 0.24 -5.19
CA VAL A 354 -23.82 1.07 -5.33
C VAL A 354 -23.43 2.42 -5.92
N HIS A 355 -24.26 2.91 -6.81
CA HIS A 355 -24.18 4.24 -7.40
C HIS A 355 -25.42 5.03 -7.15
N GLN A 356 -25.23 6.33 -6.99
CA GLN A 356 -26.28 7.30 -7.19
C GLN A 356 -25.79 8.45 -8.04
N GLN A 357 -26.67 8.92 -8.92
CA GLN A 357 -26.63 10.24 -9.50
C GLN A 357 -27.90 10.98 -9.10
N VAL A 358 -27.76 12.18 -8.54
CA VAL A 358 -28.85 13.04 -8.10
C VAL A 358 -28.80 14.36 -8.86
N SER A 359 -29.88 14.73 -9.53
CA SER A 359 -30.00 16.04 -10.18
C SER A 359 -30.27 17.13 -9.14
N LYS A 360 -29.52 18.24 -9.20
CA LYS A 360 -29.66 19.39 -8.29
C LYS A 360 -30.70 20.42 -8.73
N ARG A 361 -31.07 20.43 -10.02
CA ARG A 361 -31.96 21.46 -10.62
C ARG A 361 -33.26 20.87 -11.16
N GLY A 362 -33.66 19.70 -10.68
CA GLY A 362 -34.72 18.89 -11.29
C GLY A 362 -34.20 18.18 -12.54
N GLY A 363 -34.71 16.97 -12.78
CA GLY A 363 -34.25 16.09 -13.86
C GLY A 363 -34.10 14.66 -13.39
N THR A 364 -33.39 13.85 -14.17
CA THR A 364 -33.29 12.41 -13.94
C THR A 364 -32.35 12.06 -12.80
N ASN A 365 -32.85 11.27 -11.86
CA ASN A 365 -32.06 10.62 -10.82
C ASN A 365 -31.76 9.17 -11.23
N GLU A 366 -30.63 8.63 -10.82
CA GLU A 366 -30.23 7.27 -11.15
C GLU A 366 -29.72 6.54 -9.91
N PHE A 367 -30.22 5.33 -9.69
CA PHE A 367 -29.73 4.40 -8.68
C PHE A 367 -29.30 3.11 -9.36
N ALA A 368 -28.05 2.68 -9.17
CA ALA A 368 -27.56 1.41 -9.70
C ALA A 368 -26.92 0.56 -8.61
N ILE A 369 -27.09 -0.75 -8.69
CA ILE A 369 -26.46 -1.73 -7.80
C ILE A 369 -25.92 -2.93 -8.57
N VAL A 370 -24.72 -3.36 -8.19
CA VAL A 370 -24.08 -4.57 -8.73
C VAL A 370 -24.25 -5.72 -7.76
N LEU A 371 -24.72 -6.85 -8.28
CA LEU A 371 -25.05 -8.06 -7.53
C LEU A 371 -24.20 -9.24 -8.02
N GLY A 372 -23.58 -9.95 -7.07
CA GLY A 372 -22.82 -11.18 -7.33
C GLY A 372 -21.70 -11.02 -8.36
N ASP A 373 -21.14 -9.81 -8.50
CA ASP A 373 -20.17 -9.43 -9.54
C ASP A 373 -20.64 -9.85 -10.94
N ARG A 374 -21.93 -9.73 -11.27
CA ARG A 374 -22.48 -10.17 -12.57
C ARG A 374 -23.71 -9.40 -13.03
N PHE A 375 -24.65 -9.16 -12.13
CA PHE A 375 -25.91 -8.52 -12.48
C PHE A 375 -25.87 -7.05 -12.10
N ILE A 376 -26.39 -6.19 -12.98
CA ILE A 376 -26.52 -4.76 -12.75
C ILE A 376 -28.01 -4.44 -12.76
N VAL A 377 -28.50 -3.88 -11.67
CA VAL A 377 -29.87 -3.38 -11.57
C VAL A 377 -29.82 -1.86 -11.50
N THR A 378 -30.39 -1.20 -12.51
CA THR A 378 -30.38 0.27 -12.64
C THR A 378 -31.80 0.78 -12.70
N ALA A 379 -32.10 1.81 -11.90
CA ALA A 379 -33.36 2.53 -11.94
C ALA A 379 -33.09 4.02 -12.24
N LYS A 380 -33.64 4.52 -13.35
CA LYS A 380 -33.55 5.93 -13.73
C LYS A 380 -34.93 6.57 -13.64
N GLY A 381 -35.08 7.64 -12.87
CA GLY A 381 -36.36 8.27 -12.61
C GLY A 381 -36.38 9.76 -12.95
N ASP A 382 -37.36 10.18 -13.74
CA ASP A 382 -37.74 11.58 -13.90
C ASP A 382 -38.94 11.89 -12.99
N GLY A 383 -38.87 12.99 -12.24
CA GLY A 383 -39.87 13.34 -11.22
C GLY A 383 -39.92 12.39 -10.00
N VAL A 384 -38.91 11.52 -9.83
CA VAL A 384 -38.82 10.53 -8.75
C VAL A 384 -37.55 10.74 -7.91
N ASP A 385 -37.71 10.83 -6.59
CA ASP A 385 -36.60 11.01 -5.66
C ASP A 385 -35.67 9.79 -5.60
N ILE A 386 -34.38 10.04 -5.37
CA ILE A 386 -33.37 8.98 -5.32
C ILE A 386 -33.64 7.95 -4.23
N ASN A 387 -34.24 8.33 -3.10
CA ASN A 387 -34.58 7.39 -2.03
C ASN A 387 -35.74 6.49 -2.45
N ALA A 388 -36.70 7.01 -3.22
CA ALA A 388 -37.79 6.19 -3.77
C ALA A 388 -37.25 5.15 -4.76
N LEU A 389 -36.29 5.53 -5.63
CA LEU A 389 -35.62 4.60 -6.54
C LEU A 389 -34.82 3.53 -5.77
N ARG A 390 -34.04 3.93 -4.76
CA ARG A 390 -33.31 3.01 -3.88
C ARG A 390 -34.23 2.02 -3.19
N SER A 391 -35.34 2.50 -2.61
CA SER A 391 -36.33 1.64 -1.93
C SER A 391 -37.00 0.69 -2.93
N ALA A 392 -37.35 1.17 -4.13
CA ALA A 392 -37.96 0.35 -5.17
C ALA A 392 -37.02 -0.78 -5.62
N VAL A 393 -35.74 -0.48 -5.87
CA VAL A 393 -34.73 -1.50 -6.20
C VAL A 393 -34.52 -2.48 -5.03
N SER A 394 -34.53 -1.99 -3.79
CA SER A 394 -34.36 -2.85 -2.61
C SER A 394 -35.53 -3.81 -2.38
N ASN A 395 -36.72 -3.49 -2.90
CA ASN A 395 -37.91 -4.34 -2.83
C ASN A 395 -37.95 -5.42 -3.92
N LEU A 396 -37.04 -5.38 -4.91
CA LEU A 396 -36.88 -6.47 -5.87
C LEU A 396 -36.28 -7.71 -5.18
N ASP A 397 -36.44 -8.86 -5.82
CA ASP A 397 -35.82 -10.11 -5.36
C ASP A 397 -34.32 -10.17 -5.71
N LEU A 398 -33.55 -9.29 -5.07
CA LEU A 398 -32.10 -9.17 -5.26
C LEU A 398 -31.37 -10.46 -4.83
N GLN A 399 -31.92 -11.20 -3.87
CA GLN A 399 -31.34 -12.47 -3.41
C GLN A 399 -31.46 -13.56 -4.47
N LYS A 400 -32.61 -13.66 -5.15
CA LYS A 400 -32.78 -14.57 -6.29
C LYS A 400 -31.79 -14.23 -7.40
N LEU A 401 -31.63 -12.95 -7.75
CA LEU A 401 -30.61 -12.49 -8.71
C LEU A 401 -29.20 -12.94 -8.30
N GLU A 402 -28.79 -12.70 -7.05
CA GLU A 402 -27.48 -13.14 -6.56
C GLU A 402 -27.30 -14.65 -6.55
N SER A 403 -28.36 -15.42 -6.27
CA SER A 403 -28.32 -16.89 -6.31
C SER A 403 -28.04 -17.44 -7.71
N MET A 404 -28.41 -16.68 -8.76
CA MET A 404 -28.20 -17.04 -10.15
C MET A 404 -26.80 -16.73 -10.68
N LYS A 405 -25.89 -16.19 -9.85
CA LYS A 405 -24.53 -15.78 -10.28
C LYS A 405 -23.72 -16.88 -10.95
N ASN A 406 -23.99 -18.14 -10.63
CA ASN A 406 -23.29 -19.31 -11.18
C ASN A 406 -24.03 -20.01 -12.34
N VAL A 407 -25.21 -19.53 -12.75
CA VAL A 407 -25.97 -20.14 -13.86
C VAL A 407 -25.24 -19.88 -15.18
N GLY A 408 -25.06 -20.90 -16.02
CA GLY A 408 -24.36 -20.73 -17.30
C GLY A 408 -22.83 -20.59 -17.20
N VAL A 409 -22.22 -20.81 -16.02
CA VAL A 409 -20.76 -20.86 -15.89
C VAL A 409 -20.23 -22.14 -16.50
N THR A 410 -19.51 -22.02 -17.61
CA THR A 410 -18.76 -23.13 -18.23
C THR A 410 -17.32 -23.17 -17.68
N LYS A 411 -16.82 -24.39 -17.38
CA LYS A 411 -15.46 -24.61 -16.88
C LYS A 411 -14.42 -24.53 -17.98
#